data_AF-A0A9E2DFK0-F1
#
_entry.id   AF-A0A9E2DFK0-F1
#
_cell.length_a   1.000
_cell.length_b   1.000
_cell.length_c   1.000
_cell.angle_alpha   90.00
_cell.angle_beta   90.00
_cell.angle_gamma   90.00
#
_symmetry.space_group_name_H-M   'P 1'
#
loop_
_entity.id
_entity.type
_entity.pdbx_description
1 polymer ?
#
loop_
_entity_poly.entity_id
_entity_poly.type
_entity_poly.pdbx_seq_one_letter_code
_entity_poly.pdbx_strand_id
1 'polypeptide(L)'
;MNKLKYTSIIVFFISCTQSPIIYTSVGKLSLKKKISSIINESKINTNIGIKAISLTSGKTLFDLNSNSLFNPASNNKLYTGLSALSLLDSNYTFNTNLYYDDNKLYLQGGGDPDLSLR
;
A
#
# COMPACT_ATOMS: atom_id res chain seq x y z
N MET A 1 41.60 -0.37 -35.61
CA MET A 1 40.59 -1.39 -35.23
C MET A 1 40.07 -1.27 -33.79
N ASN A 2 40.23 -0.10 -33.12
CA ASN A 2 39.83 0.06 -31.71
C ASN A 2 38.68 1.06 -31.48
N LYS A 3 38.42 2.05 -32.34
CA LYS A 3 37.36 3.06 -32.05
C LYS A 3 35.93 2.48 -32.08
N LEU A 4 35.65 1.49 -32.94
CA LEU A 4 34.32 0.88 -33.06
C LEU A 4 33.95 -0.06 -31.89
N LYS A 5 34.95 -0.65 -31.22
CA LYS A 5 34.74 -1.48 -30.03
C LYS A 5 34.51 -0.65 -28.77
N TYR A 6 35.17 0.51 -28.65
CA TYR A 6 34.95 1.43 -27.53
C TYR A 6 33.58 2.11 -27.58
N THR A 7 33.03 2.38 -28.78
CA THR A 7 31.67 2.92 -28.93
C THR A 7 30.57 1.94 -28.53
N SER A 8 30.75 0.63 -28.75
CA SER A 8 29.79 -0.39 -28.28
C SER A 8 29.80 -0.58 -26.77
N ILE A 9 30.94 -0.39 -26.11
CA ILE A 9 31.05 -0.53 -24.65
C ILE A 9 30.32 0.63 -23.92
N ILE A 10 30.36 1.85 -24.46
CA ILE A 10 29.71 3.03 -23.86
C ILE A 10 28.17 2.93 -23.91
N VAL A 11 27.60 2.36 -24.99
CA VAL A 11 26.14 2.20 -25.13
C VAL A 11 25.58 1.11 -24.20
N PHE A 12 26.39 0.09 -23.87
CA PHE A 12 25.97 -1.00 -22.98
C PHE A 12 25.82 -0.56 -21.52
N PHE A 13 26.61 0.44 -21.06
CA PHE A 13 26.53 0.96 -19.70
C PHE A 13 25.36 1.94 -19.45
N ILE A 14 24.72 2.47 -20.50
CA ILE A 14 23.59 3.42 -20.37
C ILE A 14 22.25 2.69 -20.27
N SER A 15 22.19 1.38 -20.57
CA SER A 15 20.94 0.61 -20.59
C SER A 15 20.50 0.05 -19.23
N CYS A 16 21.25 0.33 -18.16
CA CYS A 16 20.93 -0.11 -16.78
C CYS A 16 20.60 1.03 -15.82
N THR A 17 20.31 2.24 -16.31
CA THR A 17 19.67 3.26 -15.48
C THR A 17 18.17 3.13 -15.66
N GLN A 18 17.45 2.74 -14.60
CA GLN A 18 16.03 3.04 -14.52
C GLN A 18 15.88 4.53 -14.83
N SER A 19 15.10 4.86 -15.86
CA SER A 19 14.79 6.26 -16.16
C SER A 19 14.39 6.93 -14.85
N PRO A 20 14.95 8.09 -14.47
CA PRO A 20 14.46 8.79 -13.30
C PRO A 20 12.97 9.03 -13.55
N ILE A 21 12.12 8.40 -12.75
CA ILE A 21 10.70 8.66 -12.82
C ILE A 21 10.56 10.12 -12.39
N ILE A 22 10.37 11.01 -13.35
CA ILE A 22 10.11 12.43 -13.08
C ILE A 22 8.70 12.46 -12.50
N TYR A 23 8.61 12.40 -11.16
CA TYR A 23 7.34 12.43 -10.46
C TYR A 23 6.71 13.82 -10.61
N THR A 24 5.74 13.92 -11.50
CA THR A 24 4.97 15.14 -11.72
C THR A 24 3.90 15.27 -10.64
N SER A 25 3.98 16.32 -9.82
CA SER A 25 2.87 16.65 -8.91
C SER A 25 1.68 17.19 -9.71
N VAL A 26 0.55 16.51 -9.67
CA VAL A 26 -0.72 17.01 -10.24
C VAL A 26 -1.58 17.54 -9.09
N GLY A 27 -2.10 18.76 -9.22
CA GLY A 27 -2.94 19.35 -8.18
C GLY A 27 -3.04 20.87 -8.22
N LYS A 28 -3.86 21.44 -7.31
CA LYS A 28 -3.95 22.90 -7.15
C LYS A 28 -2.60 23.45 -6.67
N LEU A 29 -2.07 24.45 -7.37
CA LEU A 29 -0.75 25.04 -7.08
C LEU A 29 -0.61 25.53 -5.63
N SER A 30 -1.67 26.10 -5.07
CA SER A 30 -1.71 26.56 -3.68
C SER A 30 -1.55 25.40 -2.68
N LEU A 31 -2.18 24.25 -2.96
CA LEU A 31 -2.10 23.07 -2.12
C LEU A 31 -0.72 22.42 -2.20
N LYS A 32 -0.15 22.33 -3.41
CA LYS A 32 1.22 21.86 -3.62
C LYS A 32 2.22 22.65 -2.78
N LYS A 33 2.19 23.99 -2.86
CA LYS A 33 3.09 24.85 -2.08
C LYS A 33 2.99 24.61 -0.57
N LYS A 34 1.77 24.55 -0.04
CA LYS A 34 1.54 24.33 1.40
C LYS A 34 2.07 22.98 1.88
N ILE A 35 1.73 21.90 1.18
CA ILE A 35 2.19 20.55 1.53
C ILE A 35 3.71 20.43 1.41
N SER A 36 4.30 20.97 0.34
CA SER A 36 5.76 20.98 0.20
C SER A 36 6.46 21.78 1.30
N SER A 37 5.88 22.89 1.77
CA SER A 37 6.41 23.65 2.93
C SER A 37 6.44 22.78 4.18
N ILE A 38 5.32 22.13 4.50
CA ILE A 38 5.21 21.25 5.68
C ILE A 38 6.22 20.10 5.62
N ILE A 39 6.39 19.46 4.45
CA ILE A 39 7.37 18.38 4.27
C ILE A 39 8.79 18.92 4.52
N ASN A 40 9.15 20.06 3.93
CA ASN A 40 10.48 20.65 4.10
C ASN A 40 10.75 21.08 5.55
N GLU A 41 9.75 21.67 6.21
CA GLU A 41 9.82 22.11 7.61
C GLU A 41 9.94 20.93 8.58
N SER A 42 9.36 19.77 8.23
CA SER A 42 9.40 18.57 9.07
C SER A 42 10.80 17.99 9.26
N LYS A 43 11.76 18.32 8.37
CA LYS A 43 13.13 17.78 8.34
C LYS A 43 13.19 16.24 8.31
N ILE A 44 12.12 15.57 7.91
CA ILE A 44 12.08 14.11 7.82
C ILE A 44 12.87 13.68 6.58
N ASN A 45 13.89 12.86 6.76
CA ASN A 45 14.70 12.32 5.67
C ASN A 45 14.21 10.90 5.30
N THR A 46 13.12 10.82 4.53
CA THR A 46 12.54 9.56 4.08
C THR A 46 11.83 9.72 2.74
N ASN A 47 11.50 8.61 2.09
CA ASN A 47 10.63 8.61 0.92
C ASN A 47 9.16 8.77 1.37
N ILE A 48 8.44 9.68 0.72
CA ILE A 48 7.04 9.99 1.04
C ILE A 48 6.19 9.78 -0.21
N GLY A 49 5.07 9.09 -0.05
CA GLY A 49 3.99 8.98 -1.04
C GLY A 49 2.71 9.64 -0.53
N ILE A 50 2.07 10.50 -1.33
CA ILE A 50 0.82 11.17 -1.00
C ILE A 50 -0.08 11.18 -2.25
N LYS A 51 -1.32 10.72 -2.07
CA LYS A 51 -2.39 10.87 -3.07
C LYS A 51 -3.63 11.44 -2.39
N ALA A 52 -4.13 12.57 -2.89
CA ALA A 52 -5.38 13.16 -2.43
C ALA A 52 -6.33 13.33 -3.61
N ILE A 53 -7.55 12.81 -3.49
CA ILE A 53 -8.56 12.78 -4.54
C ILE A 53 -9.87 13.34 -3.98
N SER A 54 -10.59 14.14 -4.78
CA SER A 54 -11.96 14.54 -4.46
C SER A 54 -12.90 13.36 -4.69
N LEU A 55 -13.58 12.90 -3.64
CA LEU A 55 -14.55 11.79 -3.75
C LEU A 55 -15.76 12.14 -4.62
N THR A 56 -16.16 13.42 -4.65
CA THR A 56 -17.31 13.88 -5.45
C THR A 56 -17.01 14.00 -6.95
N SER A 57 -15.78 14.38 -7.32
CA SER A 57 -15.42 14.66 -8.72
C SER A 57 -14.40 13.69 -9.33
N GLY A 58 -13.80 12.81 -8.52
CA GLY A 58 -12.69 11.94 -8.92
C GLY A 58 -11.38 12.67 -9.25
N LYS A 59 -11.35 14.00 -9.17
CA LYS A 59 -10.17 14.81 -9.55
C LYS A 59 -9.07 14.66 -8.50
N THR A 60 -7.84 14.47 -8.98
CA THR A 60 -6.64 14.51 -8.13
C THR A 60 -6.41 15.93 -7.64
N LEU A 61 -6.40 16.09 -6.31
CA LEU A 61 -6.17 17.37 -5.63
C LEU A 61 -4.68 17.59 -5.39
N PHE A 62 -3.95 16.52 -5.09
CA PHE A 62 -2.51 16.50 -4.89
C PHE A 62 -1.94 15.09 -5.13
N ASP A 63 -0.74 15.02 -5.70
CA ASP A 63 -0.01 13.79 -5.98
C ASP A 63 1.48 13.99 -5.71
N LEU A 64 2.08 13.06 -4.99
CA LEU A 64 3.52 12.94 -4.75
C LEU A 64 3.86 11.45 -4.67
N ASN A 65 4.65 10.94 -5.62
CA ASN A 65 5.14 9.55 -5.62
C ASN A 65 4.04 8.47 -5.41
N SER A 66 2.81 8.72 -5.85
CA SER A 66 1.67 7.84 -5.52
C SER A 66 1.73 6.45 -6.16
N ASN A 67 2.51 6.30 -7.24
CA ASN A 67 2.73 5.03 -7.93
C ASN A 67 3.98 4.27 -7.44
N SER A 68 4.73 4.83 -6.50
CA SER A 68 5.91 4.16 -5.94
C SER A 68 5.49 3.10 -4.90
N LEU A 69 6.29 2.05 -4.76
CA LEU A 69 6.06 1.00 -3.77
C LEU A 69 6.61 1.41 -2.40
N PHE A 70 5.81 1.24 -1.35
CA PHE A 70 6.16 1.52 0.04
C PHE A 70 5.75 0.36 0.95
N ASN A 71 6.35 0.27 2.14
CA ASN A 71 5.89 -0.62 3.20
C ASN A 71 4.60 -0.04 3.83
N PRO A 72 3.42 -0.68 3.69
CA PRO A 72 2.15 -0.09 4.12
C PRO A 72 1.91 -0.16 5.64
N ALA A 73 2.67 -0.98 6.36
CA ALA A 73 2.41 -1.30 7.78
C ALA A 73 0.92 -1.67 7.99
N SER A 74 0.29 -1.16 9.05
CA SER A 74 -1.12 -1.43 9.34
C SER A 74 -2.11 -0.92 8.28
N ASN A 75 -1.70 -0.09 7.30
CA ASN A 75 -2.58 0.25 6.18
C ASN A 75 -2.93 -0.98 5.33
N ASN A 76 -2.14 -2.06 5.42
CA ASN A 76 -2.47 -3.34 4.79
C ASN A 76 -3.83 -3.90 5.26
N LYS A 77 -4.29 -3.54 6.47
CA LYS A 77 -5.59 -3.94 7.01
C LYS A 77 -6.77 -3.46 6.16
N LEU A 78 -6.63 -2.38 5.39
CA LEU A 78 -7.67 -1.92 4.46
C LEU A 78 -7.96 -2.99 3.41
N TYR A 79 -6.91 -3.58 2.80
CA TYR A 79 -7.06 -4.63 1.80
C TYR A 79 -7.58 -5.93 2.41
N THR A 80 -7.07 -6.32 3.58
CA THR A 80 -7.58 -7.50 4.30
C THR A 80 -9.05 -7.33 4.68
N GLY A 81 -9.45 -6.18 5.19
CA GLY A 81 -10.84 -5.89 5.56
C GLY A 81 -11.79 -5.89 4.37
N LEU A 82 -11.40 -5.25 3.26
CA LEU A 82 -12.18 -5.29 2.01
C LEU A 82 -12.31 -6.71 1.46
N SER A 83 -11.24 -7.51 1.53
CA SER A 83 -11.27 -8.91 1.09
C SER A 83 -12.18 -9.76 1.98
N ALA A 84 -12.10 -9.58 3.31
CA ALA A 84 -12.97 -10.27 4.25
C ALA A 84 -14.44 -9.92 4.00
N LEU A 85 -14.76 -8.64 3.82
CA LEU A 85 -16.12 -8.20 3.49
C LEU A 85 -16.59 -8.76 2.14
N SER A 86 -15.72 -8.82 1.14
CA SER A 86 -16.08 -9.36 -0.18
C SER A 86 -16.31 -10.87 -0.18
N LEU A 87 -15.64 -11.63 0.69
CA LEU A 87 -15.69 -13.10 0.71
C LEU A 87 -16.69 -13.65 1.72
N LEU A 88 -16.77 -13.02 2.91
CA LEU A 88 -17.60 -13.46 4.01
C LEU A 88 -18.94 -12.72 4.04
N ASP A 89 -19.00 -11.49 3.53
CA ASP A 89 -20.07 -10.51 3.73
C ASP A 89 -20.13 -9.99 5.19
N SER A 90 -20.85 -8.89 5.37
CA SER A 90 -21.11 -8.20 6.63
C SER A 90 -21.90 -9.02 7.65
N ASN A 91 -22.61 -10.05 7.21
CA ASN A 91 -23.47 -10.90 8.05
C ASN A 91 -22.79 -12.21 8.47
N TYR A 92 -21.52 -12.43 8.12
CA TYR A 92 -20.82 -13.64 8.50
C TYR A 92 -20.63 -13.75 10.01
N THR A 93 -20.86 -14.94 10.55
CA THR A 93 -20.63 -15.25 11.97
C THR A 93 -19.74 -16.48 12.06
N PHE A 94 -18.67 -16.39 12.86
CA PHE A 94 -17.81 -17.53 13.16
C PHE A 94 -18.52 -18.45 14.17
N ASN A 95 -18.45 -19.77 13.97
CA ASN A 95 -19.14 -20.74 14.84
C ASN A 95 -18.12 -21.62 15.57
N THR A 96 -18.11 -21.56 16.90
CA THR A 96 -17.33 -22.47 17.74
C THR A 96 -18.26 -23.53 18.33
N ASN A 97 -17.95 -24.80 18.09
CA ASN A 97 -18.85 -25.92 18.41
C ASN A 97 -18.27 -26.84 19.49
N LEU A 98 -19.15 -27.50 20.23
CA LEU A 98 -18.81 -28.52 21.21
C LEU A 98 -19.31 -29.89 20.73
N TYR A 99 -18.44 -30.89 20.71
CA TYR A 99 -18.81 -32.27 20.39
C TYR A 99 -18.49 -33.18 21.56
N TYR A 100 -19.25 -34.26 21.68
CA TYR A 100 -19.02 -35.29 22.68
C TYR A 100 -19.09 -36.66 22.00
N ASP A 101 -18.05 -37.46 22.18
CA ASP A 101 -17.93 -38.81 21.62
C ASP A 101 -16.99 -39.66 22.47
N ASP A 102 -17.30 -40.94 22.68
CA ASP A 102 -16.48 -41.89 23.47
C ASP A 102 -15.90 -41.33 24.78
N ASN A 103 -16.76 -40.73 25.63
CA ASN A 103 -16.35 -40.08 26.89
C ASN A 103 -15.31 -38.95 26.73
N LYS A 104 -15.19 -38.37 25.54
CA LYS A 104 -14.32 -37.23 25.24
C LYS A 104 -15.15 -36.04 24.81
N LEU A 105 -14.75 -34.87 25.30
CA LEU A 105 -15.33 -33.59 24.93
C LEU A 105 -14.36 -32.86 23.99
N TYR A 106 -14.88 -32.35 22.87
CA TYR A 106 -14.09 -31.66 21.86
C TYR A 106 -14.62 -30.24 21.70
N LEU A 107 -13.73 -29.25 21.81
CA LEU A 107 -13.99 -27.87 21.41
C LEU A 107 -13.43 -27.65 20.00
N GLN A 108 -14.32 -27.47 19.02
CA GLN A 108 -13.93 -27.15 17.64
C GLN A 108 -14.01 -25.64 17.45
N GLY A 109 -12.84 -25.00 17.35
CA GLY A 109 -12.76 -23.57 17.01
C GLY A 109 -13.18 -23.31 15.56
N GLY A 110 -14.01 -22.28 15.35
CA GLY A 110 -14.44 -21.84 14.02
C GLY A 110 -13.72 -20.60 13.50
N GLY A 111 -12.69 -20.12 14.20
CA GLY A 111 -11.97 -18.89 13.85
C GLY A 111 -12.59 -17.61 14.39
N ASP A 112 -13.45 -17.71 15.41
CA ASP A 112 -14.00 -16.55 16.12
C ASP A 112 -12.85 -15.74 16.77
N PRO A 113 -12.56 -14.51 16.28
CA PRO A 113 -11.46 -13.71 16.79
C PRO A 113 -11.78 -13.09 18.17
N ASP A 114 -13.05 -13.11 18.60
CA ASP A 114 -13.55 -12.48 19.81
C ASP A 114 -14.06 -13.50 20.85
N LEU A 115 -13.75 -14.79 20.67
CA LEU A 115 -14.09 -15.85 21.63
C LEU A 115 -13.52 -15.54 23.02
N SER A 116 -14.38 -15.47 24.04
CA SER A 116 -13.96 -15.13 25.40
C SER A 116 -14.72 -15.93 26.47
N LEU A 117 -14.12 -16.02 27.67
CA LEU A 117 -14.69 -16.67 28.87
C LEU A 117 -15.44 -15.68 29.78
N ARG A 118 -15.65 -14.46 29.31
CA ARG A 118 -16.15 -13.34 30.12
C ARG A 118 -17.64 -13.39 30.35
#